data_AF-A0A1S4CSG2-F1
#
_entry.id   AF-A0A1S4CSG2-F1
#
_cell.length_a   1.000
_cell.length_b   1.000
_cell.length_c   1.000
_cell.angle_alpha   90.00
_cell.angle_beta   90.00
_cell.angle_gamma   90.00
#
_symmetry.space_group_name_H-M   'P 1'
#
loop_
_entity.id
_entity.type
_entity.pdbx_description
1 polymer ?
#
loop_
_entity_poly.entity_id
_entity_poly.type
_entity_poly.pdbx_seq_one_letter_code
_entity_poly.pdbx_strand_id
1 'polypeptide(L)'
;MEIHKATFIINPRYFLPIPNSTHHAILVSPQHRPLQRRKLLKLRPHFCCCSSSHSPVVKDPILEAGNESFGKNDYKNITRKKRVFFLDVNPLCYKGSTPSLLSFAHWISLFFSQVSLTDPVIAVVDGERGNEYRRQLLPSYKAKRRKHWHQFPGAGKSPRSMVETSHRLVLDVLRNCNVPVVKIESHEADDVIATLVEQVLQRGHRVVVASPDKDFKQLISDDVQIVMPVPEFNRWSFYTLKHYVAQYNCDPRSDLSLRCILGDEVDGVPGIQHVVPGFGRKTALKLLKKHGTLENLLNAAAVRSVGKQYAQDALIKYADYLRRNYEVLSLKRDVRIHIEEQWLDERDARNDLLVLSNFITLLKESRILNSQNSSHSNG
;
A
#
# COMPACT_ATOMS: atom_id res chain seq x y z
N MET A 1 31.87 17.49 -7.12
CA MET A 1 30.63 17.10 -7.83
C MET A 1 29.67 16.56 -6.80
N GLU A 2 28.79 17.42 -6.28
CA GLU A 2 27.86 17.10 -5.19
C GLU A 2 26.80 16.09 -5.64
N ILE A 3 26.62 15.04 -4.84
CA ILE A 3 25.62 14.00 -5.03
C ILE A 3 24.33 14.50 -4.37
N HIS A 4 23.39 15.00 -5.17
CA HIS A 4 22.05 15.28 -4.69
C HIS A 4 21.34 13.96 -4.34
N LYS A 5 21.23 13.67 -3.03
CA LYS A 5 20.30 12.67 -2.50
C LYS A 5 18.88 13.08 -2.87
N ALA A 6 18.25 12.34 -3.80
CA ALA A 6 16.82 12.46 -4.07
C ALA A 6 16.03 12.02 -2.83
N THR A 7 15.74 12.96 -1.94
CA THR A 7 14.78 12.78 -0.85
C THR A 7 13.40 12.98 -1.46
N PHE A 8 12.61 11.92 -1.59
CA PHE A 8 11.19 12.07 -1.86
C PHE A 8 10.56 12.71 -0.63
N ILE A 9 10.39 14.03 -0.66
CA ILE A 9 9.63 14.76 0.37
C ILE A 9 8.17 14.37 0.18
N ILE A 10 7.70 13.43 1.01
CA ILE A 10 6.29 13.08 1.12
C ILE A 10 5.60 14.24 1.84
N ASN A 11 4.65 14.89 1.16
CA ASN A 11 3.95 16.02 1.73
C ASN A 11 2.97 15.53 2.82
N PRO A 12 3.14 15.90 4.10
CA PRO A 12 2.36 15.36 5.22
C PRO A 12 0.87 15.73 5.21
N ARG A 13 0.43 16.60 4.29
CA ARG A 13 -0.96 17.08 4.19
C ARG A 13 -1.99 16.03 3.78
N TYR A 14 -1.58 14.81 3.40
CA TYR A 14 -2.50 13.77 2.91
C TYR A 14 -2.74 12.62 3.90
N PHE A 15 -2.24 12.70 5.13
CA PHE A 15 -2.43 11.66 6.15
C PHE A 15 -3.31 12.16 7.30
N LEU A 16 -4.59 11.75 7.30
CA LEU A 16 -5.50 12.05 8.40
C LEU A 16 -5.34 11.07 9.57
N PRO A 17 -5.61 11.50 10.82
CA PRO A 17 -5.72 10.60 11.97
C PRO A 17 -6.99 9.74 11.91
N ILE A 18 -6.96 8.61 12.64
CA ILE A 18 -8.04 7.63 12.77
C ILE A 18 -9.27 8.30 13.43
N PRO A 19 -10.50 8.08 12.94
CA PRO A 19 -11.70 8.58 13.61
C PRO A 19 -12.05 7.70 14.82
N ASN A 20 -12.01 8.27 16.03
CA ASN A 20 -12.60 7.67 17.22
C ASN A 20 -14.04 8.18 17.41
N SER A 21 -14.96 7.25 17.69
CA SER A 21 -16.37 7.51 17.98
C SER A 21 -16.61 7.83 19.46
N THR A 22 -17.41 8.89 19.69
CA THR A 22 -18.35 9.19 20.80
C THR A 22 -17.85 9.34 22.25
N HIS A 23 -17.95 10.55 22.82
CA HIS A 23 -19.04 11.01 23.73
C HIS A 23 -18.90 12.49 24.15
N HIS A 24 -20.04 13.09 24.56
CA HIS A 24 -20.37 14.51 24.78
C HIS A 24 -19.65 15.27 25.91
N ALA A 25 -19.51 16.60 25.74
CA ALA A 25 -19.88 17.64 26.73
C ALA A 25 -19.93 19.06 26.09
N ILE A 26 -20.75 19.94 26.65
CA ILE A 26 -21.25 21.23 26.14
C ILE A 26 -20.73 22.42 27.00
N LEU A 27 -20.76 23.66 26.45
CA LEU A 27 -20.74 25.03 27.07
C LEU A 27 -19.34 25.61 27.42
N VAL A 28 -18.96 26.90 27.23
CA VAL A 28 -19.61 28.22 27.03
C VAL A 28 -18.64 29.18 26.28
N SER A 29 -19.15 30.21 25.57
CA SER A 29 -18.44 31.45 25.11
C SER A 29 -18.25 32.47 26.30
N PRO A 30 -17.74 33.74 26.22
CA PRO A 30 -17.75 34.68 25.08
C PRO A 30 -16.60 35.75 24.96
N GLN A 31 -16.72 36.57 23.89
CA GLN A 31 -16.18 37.95 23.63
C GLN A 31 -14.73 38.04 23.10
N HIS A 32 -14.34 38.86 22.11
CA HIS A 32 -14.76 40.20 21.70
C HIS A 32 -14.60 40.46 20.17
N ARG A 33 -15.39 41.39 19.63
CA ARG A 33 -15.26 42.07 18.31
C ARG A 33 -14.60 43.45 18.54
N PRO A 34 -13.98 44.13 17.54
CA PRO A 34 -14.75 45.03 16.65
C PRO A 34 -14.20 45.16 15.20
N LEU A 35 -15.08 45.16 14.19
CA LEU A 35 -15.47 46.28 13.28
C LEU A 35 -14.45 46.71 12.20
N GLN A 36 -14.82 46.50 10.93
CA GLN A 36 -14.83 47.57 9.92
C GLN A 36 -16.01 47.38 8.91
N ARG A 37 -16.77 48.48 8.74
CA ARG A 37 -17.84 48.80 7.77
C ARG A 37 -17.23 48.91 6.34
N ARG A 38 -17.89 48.82 5.18
CA ARG A 38 -19.25 49.11 4.63
C ARG A 38 -19.23 48.50 3.18
N LYS A 39 -20.32 48.01 2.60
CA LYS A 39 -21.33 48.79 1.86
C LYS A 39 -22.57 47.93 1.59
N LEU A 40 -23.74 48.53 1.79
CA LEU A 40 -25.07 47.99 1.49
C LEU A 40 -25.41 48.10 0.00
N LEU A 41 -26.18 47.13 -0.50
CA LEU A 41 -27.24 47.33 -1.49
C LEU A 41 -28.42 46.44 -1.07
N LYS A 42 -29.56 47.09 -0.79
CA LYS A 42 -30.88 46.50 -0.50
C LYS A 42 -31.67 46.39 -1.80
N LEU A 43 -32.38 45.29 -2.03
CA LEU A 43 -33.69 45.29 -2.71
C LEU A 43 -34.55 44.12 -2.18
N ARG A 44 -35.86 44.39 -2.06
CA ARG A 44 -36.91 43.63 -1.34
C ARG A 44 -37.47 42.42 -2.14
N PRO A 45 -38.23 41.51 -1.50
CA PRO A 45 -38.86 40.37 -2.15
C PRO A 45 -40.27 40.69 -2.70
N HIS A 46 -40.68 40.02 -3.77
CA HIS A 46 -42.05 40.01 -4.26
C HIS A 46 -42.70 38.64 -4.04
N PHE A 47 -43.83 38.64 -3.33
CA PHE A 47 -44.89 37.63 -3.37
C PHE A 47 -45.89 38.03 -4.47
N CYS A 48 -46.44 37.07 -5.22
CA CYS A 48 -47.83 37.12 -5.69
C CYS A 48 -48.34 35.72 -6.09
N CYS A 49 -49.63 35.51 -5.84
CA CYS A 49 -50.41 34.27 -5.94
C CYS A 49 -51.42 34.33 -7.12
N CYS A 50 -52.13 33.20 -7.32
CA CYS A 50 -53.43 33.01 -8.01
C CYS A 50 -53.38 32.79 -9.55
N SER A 51 -54.18 31.91 -10.19
CA SER A 51 -55.37 31.13 -9.74
C SER A 51 -55.92 30.19 -10.84
N SER A 52 -56.64 29.14 -10.38
CA SER A 52 -57.87 28.48 -10.95
C SER A 52 -57.80 27.78 -12.33
N SER A 53 -58.49 26.69 -12.68
CA SER A 53 -59.70 25.95 -12.24
C SER A 53 -59.67 24.59 -12.99
N HIS A 54 -60.25 23.46 -12.58
CA HIS A 54 -61.67 23.10 -12.42
C HIS A 54 -61.75 21.63 -11.92
N SER A 55 -62.76 21.29 -11.11
CA SER A 55 -63.18 19.91 -10.79
C SER A 55 -64.54 19.61 -11.44
N PRO A 56 -64.92 18.32 -11.56
CA PRO A 56 -66.11 17.87 -10.80
C PRO A 56 -66.04 16.44 -10.20
N VAL A 57 -66.46 16.37 -8.93
CA VAL A 57 -67.33 15.41 -8.20
C VAL A 57 -67.61 14.00 -8.78
N VAL A 58 -67.52 12.94 -7.95
CA VAL A 58 -68.63 12.02 -7.53
C VAL A 58 -68.14 10.73 -6.80
N LYS A 59 -68.65 10.57 -5.56
CA LYS A 59 -69.03 9.38 -4.74
C LYS A 59 -68.04 8.24 -4.41
N ASP A 60 -67.91 8.01 -3.10
CA ASP A 60 -67.45 6.75 -2.48
C ASP A 60 -68.41 5.57 -2.77
N PRO A 61 -67.85 4.35 -2.79
CA PRO A 61 -68.42 3.33 -1.92
C PRO A 61 -67.36 2.53 -1.14
N ILE A 62 -67.75 2.21 0.09
CA ILE A 62 -67.16 1.24 1.00
C ILE A 62 -67.05 -0.13 0.33
N LEU A 63 -65.89 -0.80 0.40
CA LEU A 63 -65.76 -2.25 0.23
C LEU A 63 -64.54 -2.79 1.00
N GLU A 64 -64.88 -3.49 2.08
CA GLU A 64 -64.34 -4.76 2.60
C GLU A 64 -62.83 -5.00 2.83
N ALA A 65 -62.57 -5.45 4.06
CA ALA A 65 -61.31 -5.98 4.53
C ALA A 65 -60.94 -7.29 3.81
N GLY A 66 -59.84 -7.26 3.06
CA GLY A 66 -59.16 -8.43 2.52
C GLY A 66 -57.80 -8.59 3.16
N ASN A 67 -57.61 -9.68 3.90
CA ASN A 67 -56.31 -10.16 4.38
C ASN A 67 -55.39 -10.44 3.18
N GLU A 68 -54.34 -9.64 3.01
CA GLU A 68 -53.16 -10.07 2.26
C GLU A 68 -51.90 -9.89 3.10
N SER A 69 -51.23 -11.01 3.32
CA SER A 69 -49.99 -11.17 4.04
C SER A 69 -48.90 -10.28 3.46
N PHE A 70 -48.49 -9.28 4.24
CA PHE A 70 -47.29 -8.50 3.96
C PHE A 70 -46.07 -9.41 3.85
N GLY A 71 -45.52 -9.48 2.64
CA GLY A 71 -44.26 -10.14 2.34
C GLY A 71 -43.14 -9.63 3.24
N LYS A 72 -42.35 -10.58 3.75
CA LYS A 72 -41.12 -10.36 4.49
C LYS A 72 -40.27 -9.29 3.80
N ASN A 73 -39.98 -8.22 4.52
CA ASN A 73 -38.94 -7.26 4.16
C ASN A 73 -37.61 -7.99 3.95
N ASP A 74 -37.15 -8.06 2.71
CA ASP A 74 -35.78 -8.39 2.33
C ASP A 74 -34.83 -7.28 2.81
N TYR A 75 -34.56 -7.26 4.11
CA TYR A 75 -33.34 -6.63 4.62
C TYR A 75 -32.17 -7.50 4.13
N LYS A 76 -31.63 -7.16 2.96
CA LYS A 76 -30.26 -7.57 2.59
C LYS A 76 -29.36 -7.13 3.73
N ASN A 77 -29.01 -8.08 4.60
CA ASN A 77 -27.91 -7.96 5.54
C ASN A 77 -26.69 -7.61 4.69
N ILE A 78 -26.31 -6.33 4.63
CA ILE A 78 -25.04 -5.91 4.02
C ILE A 78 -23.97 -6.42 4.97
N THR A 79 -23.60 -7.69 4.83
CA THR A 79 -22.47 -8.28 5.53
C THR A 79 -21.25 -7.44 5.16
N ARG A 80 -20.71 -6.73 6.14
CA ARG A 80 -19.51 -5.91 5.95
C ARG A 80 -18.40 -6.83 5.48
N LYS A 81 -17.85 -6.57 4.28
CA LYS A 81 -16.71 -7.35 3.76
C LYS A 81 -15.61 -7.39 4.83
N LYS A 82 -15.22 -8.60 5.26
CA LYS A 82 -14.09 -8.81 6.17
C LYS A 82 -12.81 -8.25 5.55
N ARG A 83 -11.88 -7.79 6.38
CA ARG A 83 -10.57 -7.29 5.95
C ARG A 83 -9.51 -8.35 6.22
N VAL A 84 -8.61 -8.57 5.28
CA VAL A 84 -7.49 -9.50 5.40
C VAL A 84 -6.21 -8.72 5.16
N PHE A 85 -5.25 -8.86 6.06
CA PHE A 85 -3.96 -8.20 5.97
C PHE A 85 -2.90 -9.10 5.35
N PHE A 86 -2.13 -8.56 4.41
CA PHE A 86 -0.86 -9.16 3.98
C PHE A 86 0.28 -8.32 4.53
N LEU A 87 1.14 -8.94 5.34
CA LEU A 87 2.29 -8.29 5.95
C LEU A 87 3.56 -8.61 5.16
N ASP A 88 4.13 -7.61 4.52
CA ASP A 88 5.46 -7.70 3.90
C ASP A 88 6.53 -7.53 4.99
N VAL A 89 7.14 -8.65 5.37
CA VAL A 89 7.98 -8.72 6.57
C VAL A 89 9.35 -8.08 6.33
N ASN A 90 9.92 -8.26 5.14
CA ASN A 90 11.32 -7.94 4.86
C ASN A 90 11.67 -6.46 5.14
N PRO A 91 10.88 -5.45 4.70
CA PRO A 91 11.17 -4.05 4.99
C PRO A 91 11.11 -3.69 6.49
N LEU A 92 10.31 -4.40 7.29
CA LEU A 92 10.15 -4.11 8.73
C LEU A 92 11.39 -4.50 9.53
N CYS A 93 12.21 -5.40 9.01
CA CYS A 93 13.48 -5.80 9.61
C CYS A 93 14.60 -4.76 9.43
N TYR A 94 14.31 -3.56 8.93
CA TYR A 94 15.30 -2.50 8.70
C TYR A 94 14.94 -1.20 9.42
N LYS A 95 15.97 -0.46 9.83
CA LYS A 95 15.89 0.96 10.22
C LYS A 95 16.72 1.75 9.21
N GLY A 96 16.06 2.43 8.28
CA GLY A 96 16.74 2.97 7.10
C GLY A 96 17.33 1.84 6.28
N SER A 97 18.64 1.88 6.02
CA SER A 97 19.36 0.82 5.29
C SER A 97 19.97 -0.26 6.21
N THR A 98 19.81 -0.15 7.52
CA THR A 98 20.49 -1.02 8.49
C THR A 98 19.54 -2.08 9.05
N PRO A 99 19.88 -3.38 8.99
CA PRO A 99 19.09 -4.43 9.63
C PRO A 99 18.89 -4.18 11.13
N SER A 100 17.69 -4.39 11.63
CA SER A 100 17.33 -4.15 13.03
C SER A 100 16.10 -4.97 13.44
N LEU A 101 16.32 -6.01 14.25
CA LEU A 101 15.23 -6.78 14.86
C LEU A 101 14.37 -5.95 15.82
N LEU A 102 14.94 -4.89 16.42
CA LEU A 102 14.15 -3.93 17.20
C LEU A 102 13.21 -3.11 16.31
N SER A 103 13.59 -2.83 15.05
CA SER A 103 12.69 -2.17 14.11
C SER A 103 11.49 -3.07 13.83
N PHE A 104 11.75 -4.35 13.56
CA PHE A 104 10.70 -5.36 13.36
C PHE A 104 9.80 -5.45 14.59
N ALA A 105 10.38 -5.65 15.79
CA ALA A 105 9.63 -5.75 17.05
C ALA A 105 8.74 -4.53 17.29
N HIS A 106 9.25 -3.33 17.01
CA HIS A 106 8.53 -2.08 17.18
C HIS A 106 7.34 -1.97 16.21
N TRP A 107 7.58 -2.17 14.92
CA TRP A 107 6.54 -2.00 13.90
C TRP A 107 5.46 -3.08 13.99
N ILE A 108 5.83 -4.33 14.31
CA ILE A 108 4.87 -5.41 14.50
C ILE A 108 4.01 -5.18 15.75
N SER A 109 4.58 -4.66 16.84
CA SER A 109 3.83 -4.31 18.05
C SER A 109 2.77 -3.25 17.76
N LEU A 110 3.13 -2.19 17.04
CA LEU A 110 2.18 -1.15 16.62
C LEU A 110 1.15 -1.70 15.64
N PHE A 111 1.55 -2.58 14.72
CA PHE A 111 0.66 -3.17 13.74
C PHE A 111 -0.43 -4.01 14.41
N PHE A 112 -0.07 -4.94 15.30
CA PHE A 112 -1.05 -5.78 16.00
C PHE A 112 -1.94 -4.98 16.95
N SER A 113 -1.38 -4.02 17.69
CA SER A 113 -2.15 -3.27 18.70
C SER A 113 -3.02 -2.14 18.15
N GLN A 114 -2.74 -1.63 16.94
CA GLN A 114 -3.43 -0.43 16.41
C GLN A 114 -4.04 -0.61 15.03
N VAL A 115 -3.62 -1.61 14.27
CA VAL A 115 -3.97 -1.75 12.85
C VAL A 115 -4.77 -3.01 12.59
N SER A 116 -4.16 -4.19 12.79
CA SER A 116 -4.83 -5.46 12.49
C SER A 116 -5.74 -5.90 13.63
N LEU A 117 -5.36 -5.65 14.90
CA LEU A 117 -6.07 -6.21 16.05
C LEU A 117 -6.22 -7.73 15.87
N THR A 118 -7.46 -8.21 15.77
CA THR A 118 -7.83 -9.61 15.53
C THR A 118 -8.17 -9.91 14.07
N ASP A 119 -8.12 -8.93 13.16
CA ASP A 119 -8.33 -9.20 11.73
C ASP A 119 -7.28 -10.22 11.23
N PRO A 120 -7.65 -11.09 10.27
CA PRO A 120 -6.73 -12.06 9.66
C PRO A 120 -5.46 -11.39 9.13
N VAL A 121 -4.30 -11.97 9.44
CA VAL A 121 -2.98 -11.50 8.97
C VAL A 121 -2.23 -12.68 8.35
N ILE A 122 -1.72 -12.50 7.14
CA ILE A 122 -0.79 -13.43 6.48
C ILE A 122 0.54 -12.71 6.30
N ALA A 123 1.59 -13.22 6.92
CA ALA A 123 2.94 -12.70 6.76
C ALA A 123 3.62 -13.36 5.57
N VAL A 124 4.29 -12.57 4.73
CA VAL A 124 5.01 -13.05 3.56
C VAL A 124 6.46 -12.57 3.63
N VAL A 125 7.39 -13.49 3.40
CA VAL A 125 8.83 -13.23 3.35
C VAL A 125 9.40 -13.59 1.98
N ASP A 126 10.49 -12.93 1.58
CA ASP A 126 11.16 -13.26 0.33
C ASP A 126 11.64 -14.72 0.31
N GLY A 127 11.40 -15.40 -0.81
CA GLY A 127 12.04 -16.68 -1.13
C GLY A 127 13.55 -16.53 -1.31
N GLU A 128 14.29 -17.64 -1.16
CA GLU A 128 15.68 -17.59 -1.59
C GLU A 128 15.70 -17.37 -3.11
N ARG A 129 16.72 -16.64 -3.57
CA ARG A 129 16.86 -16.25 -4.98
C ARG A 129 15.62 -15.54 -5.58
N GLY A 130 14.73 -14.96 -4.77
CA GLY A 130 13.45 -14.40 -5.25
C GLY A 130 13.54 -13.43 -6.45
N ASN A 131 14.57 -12.59 -6.49
CA ASN A 131 14.79 -11.63 -7.57
C ASN A 131 15.53 -12.19 -8.80
N GLU A 132 15.76 -13.49 -8.88
CA GLU A 132 16.56 -14.10 -9.94
C GLU A 132 15.90 -13.98 -11.31
N TYR A 133 14.59 -14.24 -11.41
CA TYR A 133 13.86 -14.07 -12.65
C TYR A 133 14.03 -12.65 -13.22
N ARG A 134 13.82 -11.62 -12.38
CA ARG A 134 14.01 -10.23 -12.79
C ARG A 134 15.46 -9.90 -13.13
N ARG A 135 16.44 -10.53 -12.46
CA ARG A 135 17.87 -10.39 -12.78
C ARG A 135 18.29 -11.09 -14.07
N GLN A 136 17.61 -12.17 -14.46
CA GLN A 136 17.81 -12.82 -15.76
C GLN A 136 17.33 -11.91 -16.89
N LEU A 137 16.19 -11.24 -16.71
CA LEU A 137 15.68 -10.24 -17.65
C LEU A 137 16.55 -8.97 -17.67
N LEU A 138 16.96 -8.49 -16.50
CA LEU A 138 17.70 -7.26 -16.31
C LEU A 138 18.73 -7.40 -15.17
N PRO A 139 20.01 -7.68 -15.49
CA PRO A 139 21.05 -7.90 -14.47
C PRO A 139 21.27 -6.75 -13.48
N SER A 140 20.91 -5.51 -13.85
CA SER A 140 21.01 -4.35 -12.96
C SER A 140 19.93 -4.32 -11.88
N TYR A 141 18.87 -5.13 -11.99
CA TYR A 141 17.75 -5.15 -11.06
C TYR A 141 18.19 -5.45 -9.62
N LYS A 142 17.92 -4.50 -8.71
CA LYS A 142 18.31 -4.51 -7.30
C LYS A 142 19.79 -4.82 -7.05
N ALA A 143 20.68 -4.67 -8.05
CA ALA A 143 22.09 -5.07 -7.94
C ALA A 143 22.86 -4.28 -6.88
N LYS A 144 22.48 -3.01 -6.66
CA LYS A 144 23.06 -2.14 -5.63
C LYS A 144 22.42 -2.32 -4.25
N ARG A 145 21.27 -3.00 -4.17
CA ARG A 145 20.67 -3.38 -2.88
C ARG A 145 21.50 -4.54 -2.34
N ARG A 146 22.62 -4.22 -1.66
CA ARG A 146 23.36 -5.19 -0.84
C ARG A 146 22.31 -5.93 0.00
N LYS A 147 22.12 -7.24 -0.22
CA LYS A 147 21.32 -8.09 0.67
C LYS A 147 22.04 -8.10 2.03
N HIS A 148 21.75 -7.08 2.83
CA HIS A 148 22.46 -6.76 4.08
C HIS A 148 22.15 -7.74 5.21
N TRP A 149 21.39 -8.80 4.94
CA TRP A 149 21.31 -9.92 5.85
C TRP A 149 22.73 -10.31 6.28
N HIS A 150 23.70 -10.41 5.38
CA HIS A 150 25.10 -10.78 5.68
C HIS A 150 25.90 -9.87 6.64
N GLN A 151 25.32 -8.83 7.24
CA GLN A 151 26.02 -7.90 8.14
C GLN A 151 25.22 -7.62 9.42
N PHE A 152 24.96 -8.66 10.22
CA PHE A 152 24.72 -8.47 11.66
C PHE A 152 26.08 -8.51 12.39
N PRO A 153 26.48 -7.47 13.15
CA PRO A 153 27.69 -7.50 13.96
C PRO A 153 27.43 -8.16 15.32
N GLY A 154 28.19 -9.21 15.68
CA GLY A 154 28.16 -9.80 17.03
C GLY A 154 28.80 -11.19 17.19
N ALA A 155 30.11 -11.22 17.48
CA ALA A 155 30.90 -12.33 18.05
C ALA A 155 30.87 -13.74 17.38
N GLY A 156 32.01 -14.10 16.76
CA GLY A 156 32.56 -15.47 16.74
C GLY A 156 31.94 -16.51 15.80
N LYS A 157 30.73 -16.30 15.25
CA LYS A 157 30.11 -17.23 14.29
C LYS A 157 30.03 -16.61 12.90
N SER A 158 30.15 -17.44 11.86
CA SER A 158 30.17 -16.96 10.47
C SER A 158 28.94 -16.09 10.18
N PRO A 159 29.06 -15.00 9.38
CA PRO A 159 27.94 -14.09 9.08
C PRO A 159 26.67 -14.79 8.58
N ARG A 160 26.81 -15.99 8.00
CA ARG A 160 25.70 -16.84 7.51
C ARG A 160 24.84 -17.40 8.64
N SER A 161 25.45 -17.86 9.74
CA SER A 161 24.73 -18.47 10.88
C SER A 161 23.91 -17.46 11.69
N MET A 162 24.37 -16.21 11.78
CA MET A 162 23.69 -15.15 12.52
C MET A 162 22.47 -14.62 11.77
N VAL A 163 22.56 -14.54 10.45
CA VAL A 163 21.43 -14.22 9.56
C VAL A 163 20.31 -15.21 9.70
N GLU A 164 20.66 -16.48 9.64
CA GLU A 164 19.73 -17.58 9.75
C GLU A 164 19.04 -17.57 11.11
N THR A 165 19.79 -17.25 12.17
CA THR A 165 19.25 -17.06 13.52
C THR A 165 18.27 -15.88 13.59
N SER A 166 18.64 -14.70 13.07
CA SER A 166 17.77 -13.51 13.06
C SER A 166 16.49 -13.72 12.26
N HIS A 167 16.59 -14.36 11.09
CA HIS A 167 15.44 -14.69 10.26
C HIS A 167 14.52 -15.68 10.97
N ARG A 168 15.08 -16.75 11.55
CA ARG A 168 14.32 -17.73 12.33
C ARG A 168 13.58 -17.07 13.50
N LEU A 169 14.22 -16.16 14.24
CA LEU A 169 13.57 -15.43 15.34
C LEU A 169 12.35 -14.63 14.86
N VAL A 170 12.45 -13.94 13.72
CA VAL A 170 11.32 -13.21 13.13
C VAL A 170 10.16 -14.15 12.81
N LEU A 171 10.45 -15.30 12.18
CA LEU A 171 9.42 -16.28 11.85
C LEU A 171 8.78 -16.89 13.10
N ASP A 172 9.59 -17.22 14.11
CA ASP A 172 9.13 -17.82 15.36
C ASP A 172 8.24 -16.84 16.13
N VAL A 173 8.56 -15.53 16.15
CA VAL A 173 7.69 -14.49 16.72
C VAL A 173 6.34 -14.43 16.00
N LEU A 174 6.33 -14.38 14.66
CA LEU A 174 5.08 -14.31 13.89
C LEU A 174 4.21 -15.55 14.12
N ARG A 175 4.80 -16.75 14.08
CA ARG A 175 4.09 -18.01 14.35
C ARG A 175 3.54 -18.07 15.76
N ASN A 176 4.32 -17.63 16.75
CA ASN A 176 3.86 -17.58 18.13
C ASN A 176 2.78 -16.52 18.35
N CYS A 177 2.68 -15.49 17.50
CA CYS A 177 1.53 -14.58 17.42
C CYS A 177 0.36 -15.13 16.57
N ASN A 178 0.35 -16.43 16.26
CA ASN A 178 -0.67 -17.08 15.43
C ASN A 178 -0.82 -16.46 14.02
N VAL A 179 0.27 -15.97 13.44
CA VAL A 179 0.30 -15.45 12.06
C VAL A 179 0.84 -16.52 11.11
N PRO A 180 0.08 -16.99 10.10
CA PRO A 180 0.62 -17.83 9.04
C PRO A 180 1.74 -17.09 8.29
N VAL A 181 2.84 -17.79 8.07
CA VAL A 181 4.03 -17.26 7.39
C VAL A 181 4.24 -18.02 6.09
N VAL A 182 4.22 -17.28 4.98
CA VAL A 182 4.41 -17.79 3.63
C VAL A 182 5.81 -17.41 3.12
N LYS A 183 6.55 -18.41 2.66
CA LYS A 183 7.81 -18.26 1.93
C LYS A 183 7.76 -19.16 0.70
N ILE A 184 7.82 -18.58 -0.49
CA ILE A 184 7.86 -19.34 -1.75
C ILE A 184 9.23 -19.17 -2.38
N GLU A 185 9.93 -20.28 -2.57
CA GLU A 185 11.27 -20.29 -3.13
C GLU A 185 11.30 -19.68 -4.54
N SER A 186 12.38 -18.98 -4.88
CA SER A 186 12.56 -18.30 -6.17
C SER A 186 11.52 -17.21 -6.50
N HIS A 187 10.72 -16.76 -5.52
CA HIS A 187 9.77 -15.65 -5.68
C HIS A 187 10.04 -14.54 -4.65
N GLU A 188 9.85 -13.28 -5.06
CA GLU A 188 9.83 -12.14 -4.15
C GLU A 188 8.49 -12.10 -3.39
N ALA A 189 8.48 -11.55 -2.18
CA ALA A 189 7.28 -11.48 -1.34
C ALA A 189 6.14 -10.69 -2.01
N ASP A 190 6.49 -9.69 -2.83
CA ASP A 190 5.57 -8.83 -3.55
C ASP A 190 4.69 -9.59 -4.56
N ASP A 191 5.27 -10.52 -5.32
CA ASP A 191 4.59 -11.39 -6.27
C ASP A 191 3.66 -12.39 -5.57
N VAL A 192 4.13 -12.95 -4.44
CA VAL A 192 3.32 -13.85 -3.60
C VAL A 192 2.11 -13.12 -3.03
N ILE A 193 2.32 -11.92 -2.48
CA ILE A 193 1.23 -11.07 -1.96
C ILE A 193 0.27 -10.72 -3.09
N ALA A 194 0.76 -10.27 -4.25
CA ALA A 194 -0.08 -9.88 -5.38
C ALA A 194 -0.96 -11.04 -5.88
N THR A 195 -0.42 -12.26 -5.89
CA THR A 195 -1.17 -13.49 -6.20
C THR A 195 -2.26 -13.77 -5.16
N LEU A 196 -1.92 -13.72 -3.86
CA LEU A 196 -2.87 -14.00 -2.78
C LEU A 196 -3.96 -12.92 -2.64
N VAL A 197 -3.64 -11.66 -2.95
CA VAL A 197 -4.62 -10.55 -2.99
C VAL A 197 -5.78 -10.90 -3.91
N GLU A 198 -5.52 -11.40 -5.12
CA GLU A 198 -6.59 -11.76 -6.06
C GLU A 198 -7.48 -12.88 -5.50
N GLN A 199 -6.88 -13.88 -4.87
CA GLN A 199 -7.62 -15.00 -4.27
C GLN A 199 -8.51 -14.57 -3.10
N VAL A 200 -8.07 -13.57 -2.31
CA VAL A 200 -8.87 -12.98 -1.23
C VAL A 200 -10.03 -12.15 -1.78
N LEU A 201 -9.78 -11.35 -2.82
CA LEU A 201 -10.81 -10.54 -3.47
C LEU A 201 -11.90 -11.43 -4.11
N GLN A 202 -11.52 -12.55 -4.71
CA GLN A 202 -12.45 -13.53 -5.28
C GLN A 202 -13.38 -14.15 -4.23
N ARG A 203 -12.96 -14.21 -2.96
CA ARG A 203 -13.78 -14.63 -1.81
C ARG A 203 -14.67 -13.50 -1.24
N GLY A 204 -14.66 -12.32 -1.86
CA GLY A 204 -15.50 -11.19 -1.45
C GLY A 204 -14.97 -10.40 -0.26
N HIS A 205 -13.72 -10.64 0.16
CA HIS A 205 -13.07 -9.89 1.22
C HIS A 205 -12.38 -8.62 0.69
N ARG A 206 -12.00 -7.75 1.62
CA ARG A 206 -11.14 -6.59 1.36
C ARG A 206 -9.72 -6.91 1.79
N VAL A 207 -8.75 -6.30 1.12
CA VAL A 207 -7.34 -6.54 1.37
C VAL A 207 -6.66 -5.26 1.88
N VAL A 208 -5.78 -5.42 2.85
CA VAL A 208 -4.85 -4.37 3.27
C VAL A 208 -3.42 -4.91 3.20
N VAL A 209 -2.58 -4.33 2.36
CA VAL A 209 -1.16 -4.69 2.29
C VAL A 209 -0.36 -3.80 3.24
N ALA A 210 0.26 -4.40 4.25
CA ALA A 210 1.12 -3.74 5.22
C ALA A 210 2.57 -3.74 4.71
N SER A 211 2.97 -2.68 4.01
CA SER A 211 4.31 -2.52 3.46
C SER A 211 4.64 -1.04 3.18
N PRO A 212 5.89 -0.59 3.34
CA PRO A 212 6.37 0.68 2.80
C PRO A 212 6.69 0.61 1.29
N ASP A 213 6.67 -0.58 0.67
CA ASP A 213 7.04 -0.73 -0.73
C ASP A 213 6.01 -0.04 -1.66
N LYS A 214 6.53 0.79 -2.56
CA LYS A 214 5.73 1.54 -3.53
C LYS A 214 5.13 0.63 -4.60
N ASP A 215 5.68 -0.56 -4.83
CA ASP A 215 5.24 -1.45 -5.90
C ASP A 215 3.83 -1.99 -5.66
N PHE A 216 3.42 -2.14 -4.40
CA PHE A 216 2.04 -2.50 -4.05
C PHE A 216 0.99 -1.46 -4.48
N LYS A 217 1.39 -0.24 -4.87
CA LYS A 217 0.46 0.74 -5.46
C LYS A 217 -0.20 0.21 -6.74
N GLN A 218 0.42 -0.76 -7.41
CA GLN A 218 -0.15 -1.48 -8.55
C GLN A 218 -1.43 -2.27 -8.20
N LEU A 219 -1.66 -2.57 -6.92
CA LEU A 219 -2.81 -3.36 -6.45
C LEU A 219 -3.96 -2.48 -5.93
N ILE A 220 -3.75 -1.18 -5.72
CA ILE A 220 -4.74 -0.29 -5.11
C ILE A 220 -6.02 -0.25 -5.94
N SER A 221 -7.14 -0.45 -5.24
CA SER A 221 -8.49 -0.35 -5.78
C SER A 221 -9.46 0.05 -4.66
N ASP A 222 -10.76 -0.03 -4.89
CA ASP A 222 -11.76 0.23 -3.84
C ASP A 222 -11.75 -0.83 -2.72
N ASP A 223 -11.33 -2.05 -3.04
CA ASP A 223 -11.27 -3.18 -2.10
C ASP A 223 -9.83 -3.54 -1.68
N VAL A 224 -8.82 -2.81 -2.15
CA VAL A 224 -7.40 -2.99 -1.76
C VAL A 224 -6.80 -1.67 -1.27
N GLN A 225 -6.27 -1.69 -0.05
CA GLN A 225 -5.57 -0.57 0.56
C GLN A 225 -4.13 -0.96 0.91
N ILE A 226 -3.28 0.05 1.08
CA ILE A 226 -1.93 -0.13 1.63
C ILE A 226 -1.91 0.53 3.01
N VAL A 227 -1.20 -0.07 3.97
CA VAL A 227 -0.86 0.57 5.22
C VAL A 227 0.66 0.57 5.36
N MET A 228 1.26 1.73 5.60
CA MET A 228 2.71 1.91 5.63
C MET A 228 3.19 2.45 6.97
N PRO A 229 4.36 2.02 7.48
CA PRO A 229 4.95 2.62 8.66
C PRO A 229 5.41 4.05 8.33
N VAL A 230 5.11 5.00 9.21
CA VAL A 230 5.54 6.40 9.10
C VAL A 230 6.39 6.74 10.33
N PRO A 231 7.73 6.53 10.26
CA PRO A 231 8.64 6.69 11.40
C PRO A 231 8.54 8.05 12.09
N GLU A 232 8.31 9.12 11.33
CA GLU A 232 8.22 10.49 11.83
C GLU A 232 7.05 10.69 12.79
N PHE A 233 5.97 9.94 12.60
CA PHE A 233 4.77 9.98 13.44
C PHE A 233 4.61 8.74 14.32
N ASN A 234 5.59 7.84 14.30
CA ASN A 234 5.59 6.60 15.06
C ASN A 234 4.28 5.79 14.95
N ARG A 235 3.72 5.69 13.75
CA ARG A 235 2.43 5.03 13.49
C ARG A 235 2.38 4.41 12.12
N TRP A 236 1.40 3.56 11.91
CA TRP A 236 0.99 3.10 10.59
C TRP A 236 -0.01 4.07 9.97
N SER A 237 0.05 4.25 8.65
CA SER A 237 -0.85 5.14 7.93
C SER A 237 -1.44 4.48 6.69
N PHE A 238 -2.76 4.57 6.55
CA PHE A 238 -3.48 4.03 5.42
C PHE A 238 -3.31 4.89 4.17
N TYR A 239 -3.15 4.22 3.04
CA TYR A 239 -3.02 4.78 1.71
C TYR A 239 -4.03 4.07 0.80
N THR A 240 -4.87 4.85 0.14
CA THR A 240 -6.07 4.37 -0.56
C THR A 240 -6.06 4.90 -1.99
N LEU A 241 -6.98 4.42 -2.83
CA LEU A 241 -7.17 4.97 -4.17
C LEU A 241 -7.43 6.48 -4.15
N LYS A 242 -8.19 6.98 -3.17
CA LYS A 242 -8.44 8.42 -3.00
C LYS A 242 -7.15 9.19 -2.73
N HIS A 243 -6.28 8.67 -1.85
CA HIS A 243 -4.97 9.28 -1.59
C HIS A 243 -4.10 9.28 -2.86
N TYR A 244 -4.11 8.18 -3.61
CA TYR A 244 -3.37 8.07 -4.86
C TYR A 244 -3.82 9.10 -5.89
N VAL A 245 -5.13 9.18 -6.17
CA VAL A 245 -5.68 10.12 -7.15
C VAL A 245 -5.42 11.56 -6.73
N ALA A 246 -5.56 11.90 -5.44
CA ALA A 246 -5.27 13.24 -4.94
C ALA A 246 -3.79 13.64 -5.12
N GLN A 247 -2.87 12.68 -4.94
CA GLN A 247 -1.43 12.94 -5.04
C GLN A 247 -0.94 13.00 -6.50
N TYR A 248 -1.40 12.09 -7.36
CA TYR A 248 -0.82 11.89 -8.69
C TYR A 248 -1.71 12.36 -9.84
N ASN A 249 -3.00 12.61 -9.60
CA ASN A 249 -3.99 13.00 -10.61
C ASN A 249 -4.01 12.05 -11.82
N CYS A 250 -3.76 10.76 -11.58
CA CYS A 250 -3.81 9.69 -12.57
C CYS A 250 -4.29 8.37 -11.94
N ASP A 251 -4.63 7.41 -12.80
CA ASP A 251 -4.98 6.05 -12.38
C ASP A 251 -3.69 5.28 -12.00
N PRO A 252 -3.71 4.44 -10.94
CA PRO A 252 -2.55 3.63 -10.56
C PRO A 252 -1.97 2.75 -11.69
N ARG A 253 -2.81 2.30 -12.64
CA ARG A 253 -2.35 1.53 -13.82
C ARG A 253 -1.46 2.35 -14.74
N SER A 254 -1.63 3.67 -14.76
CA SER A 254 -0.75 4.58 -15.50
C SER A 254 0.61 4.78 -14.82
N ASP A 255 0.73 4.53 -13.51
CA ASP A 255 1.99 4.64 -12.77
C ASP A 255 3.04 3.67 -13.27
N LEU A 256 2.65 2.39 -13.37
CA LEU A 256 3.54 1.34 -13.87
C LEU A 256 4.01 1.69 -15.28
N SER A 257 3.07 2.04 -16.17
CA SER A 257 3.40 2.45 -17.54
C SER A 257 4.38 3.63 -17.58
N LEU A 258 4.22 4.61 -16.68
CA LEU A 258 5.14 5.74 -16.57
C LEU A 258 6.52 5.31 -16.06
N ARG A 259 6.58 4.45 -15.03
CA ARG A 259 7.83 3.90 -14.49
C ARG A 259 8.57 3.03 -15.51
N CYS A 260 7.87 2.27 -16.34
CA CYS A 260 8.51 1.51 -17.42
C CYS A 260 9.22 2.41 -18.43
N ILE A 261 8.65 3.59 -18.72
CA ILE A 261 9.26 4.59 -19.60
C ILE A 261 10.40 5.33 -18.92
N LEU A 262 10.21 5.77 -17.67
CA LEU A 262 11.18 6.61 -16.96
C LEU A 262 12.25 5.82 -16.20
N GLY A 263 12.07 4.51 -16.06
CA GLY A 263 12.89 3.67 -15.20
C GLY A 263 12.55 3.82 -13.72
N ASP A 264 13.28 3.06 -12.92
CA ASP A 264 13.24 3.03 -11.48
C ASP A 264 14.66 2.95 -10.92
N GLU A 265 15.21 4.08 -10.48
CA GLU A 265 16.59 4.16 -10.01
C GLU A 265 16.83 3.31 -8.76
N VAL A 266 15.83 3.21 -7.87
CA VAL A 266 15.92 2.45 -6.61
C VAL A 266 16.05 0.95 -6.89
N ASP A 267 15.42 0.48 -7.96
CA ASP A 267 15.52 -0.89 -8.46
C ASP A 267 16.59 -1.09 -9.52
N GLY A 268 17.30 -0.04 -9.94
CA GLY A 268 18.30 -0.14 -11.00
C GLY A 268 17.70 -0.45 -12.38
N VAL A 269 16.44 -0.07 -12.61
CA VAL A 269 15.77 -0.17 -13.91
C VAL A 269 16.00 1.12 -14.69
N PRO A 270 16.76 1.10 -15.81
CA PRO A 270 17.01 2.31 -16.57
C PRO A 270 15.76 2.73 -17.35
N GLY A 271 15.58 4.05 -17.50
CA GLY A 271 14.52 4.62 -18.33
C GLY A 271 14.98 4.95 -19.76
N ILE A 272 14.02 5.20 -20.64
CA ILE A 272 14.27 5.52 -22.04
C ILE A 272 15.13 6.79 -22.22
N GLN A 273 15.12 7.71 -21.25
CA GLN A 273 15.94 8.92 -21.28
C GLN A 273 17.46 8.64 -21.36
N HIS A 274 17.89 7.44 -20.95
CA HIS A 274 19.30 7.02 -21.08
C HIS A 274 19.71 6.73 -22.52
N VAL A 275 18.77 6.35 -23.38
CA VAL A 275 19.00 6.01 -24.80
C VAL A 275 18.40 7.02 -25.78
N VAL A 276 17.47 7.84 -25.31
CA VAL A 276 16.85 8.95 -26.07
C VAL A 276 16.83 10.22 -25.21
N PRO A 277 17.94 10.98 -25.19
CA PRO A 277 17.99 12.28 -24.51
C PRO A 277 16.86 13.19 -25.02
N GLY A 278 15.99 13.64 -24.11
CA GLY A 278 14.81 14.45 -24.44
C GLY A 278 13.46 13.73 -24.40
N PHE A 279 13.45 12.38 -24.30
CA PHE A 279 12.24 11.63 -23.95
C PHE A 279 12.13 11.50 -22.42
N GLY A 280 11.62 12.56 -21.78
CA GLY A 280 11.46 12.62 -20.32
C GLY A 280 10.01 12.52 -19.84
N ARG A 281 9.82 12.75 -18.54
CA ARG A 281 8.53 12.68 -17.82
C ARG A 281 7.39 13.43 -18.51
N LYS A 282 7.63 14.65 -18.99
CA LYS A 282 6.59 15.46 -19.67
C LYS A 282 6.06 14.78 -20.94
N THR A 283 6.97 14.22 -21.75
CA THR A 283 6.61 13.50 -22.98
C THR A 283 5.88 12.21 -22.65
N ALA A 284 6.40 11.42 -21.71
CA ALA A 284 5.78 10.18 -21.26
C ALA A 284 4.35 10.39 -20.74
N LEU A 285 4.14 11.35 -19.84
CA LEU A 285 2.82 11.69 -19.30
C LEU A 285 1.84 12.13 -20.40
N LYS A 286 2.28 12.98 -21.35
CA LYS A 286 1.42 13.44 -22.45
C LYS A 286 0.94 12.27 -23.31
N LEU A 287 1.83 11.33 -23.61
CA LEU A 287 1.51 10.15 -24.41
C LEU A 287 0.61 9.18 -23.65
N LEU A 288 0.94 8.85 -22.40
CA LEU A 288 0.13 7.97 -21.57
C LEU A 288 -1.26 8.55 -21.29
N LYS A 289 -1.41 9.87 -21.13
CA LYS A 289 -2.74 10.51 -20.99
C LYS A 289 -3.63 10.27 -22.22
N LYS A 290 -3.04 10.14 -23.42
CA LYS A 290 -3.78 9.90 -24.67
C LYS A 290 -4.01 8.41 -24.96
N HIS A 291 -3.09 7.55 -24.54
CA HIS A 291 -3.07 6.13 -24.93
C HIS A 291 -3.41 5.15 -23.79
N GLY A 292 -3.43 5.62 -22.54
CA GLY A 292 -3.72 4.82 -21.36
C GLY A 292 -2.49 4.05 -20.86
N THR A 293 -2.28 2.85 -21.40
CA THR A 293 -1.20 1.93 -20.98
C THR A 293 0.03 2.03 -21.87
N LEU A 294 1.16 1.55 -21.38
CA LEU A 294 2.38 1.39 -22.18
C LEU A 294 2.11 0.54 -23.43
N GLU A 295 1.44 -0.61 -23.27
CA GLU A 295 1.19 -1.52 -24.38
C GLU A 295 0.30 -0.88 -25.47
N ASN A 296 -0.74 -0.14 -25.07
CA ASN A 296 -1.56 0.61 -26.01
C ASN A 296 -0.77 1.71 -26.73
N LEU A 297 0.18 2.36 -26.04
CA LEU A 297 1.06 3.37 -26.64
C LEU A 297 1.99 2.73 -27.68
N LEU A 298 2.63 1.61 -27.35
CA LEU A 298 3.53 0.89 -28.25
C LEU A 298 2.80 0.35 -29.47
N ASN A 299 1.63 -0.26 -29.28
CA ASN A 299 0.81 -0.77 -30.38
C ASN A 299 0.30 0.35 -31.28
N ALA A 300 -0.10 1.49 -30.70
CA ALA A 300 -0.45 2.66 -31.49
C ALA A 300 0.74 3.22 -32.29
N ALA A 301 1.93 3.28 -31.69
CA ALA A 301 3.14 3.73 -32.36
C ALA A 301 3.53 2.80 -33.53
N ALA A 302 3.28 1.49 -33.41
CA ALA A 302 3.58 0.54 -34.47
C ALA A 302 2.73 0.72 -35.75
N VAL A 303 1.51 1.24 -35.63
CA VAL A 303 0.55 1.32 -36.75
C VAL A 303 0.25 2.74 -37.22
N ARG A 304 0.58 3.77 -36.42
CA ARG A 304 0.35 5.18 -36.77
C ARG A 304 1.27 6.13 -36.00
N SER A 305 1.33 7.38 -36.45
CA SER A 305 2.08 8.43 -35.76
C SER A 305 1.49 8.76 -34.38
N VAL A 306 2.37 8.81 -33.37
CA VAL A 306 2.10 9.25 -32.01
C VAL A 306 3.14 10.29 -31.58
N GLY A 307 2.69 11.39 -30.99
CA GLY A 307 3.59 12.45 -30.52
C GLY A 307 4.39 13.13 -31.65
N LYS A 308 5.62 13.56 -31.33
CA LYS A 308 6.56 14.16 -32.28
C LYS A 308 7.42 13.05 -32.91
N GLN A 309 8.01 13.31 -34.08
CA GLN A 309 8.81 12.31 -34.82
C GLN A 309 9.88 11.62 -33.94
N TYR A 310 10.67 12.37 -33.19
CA TYR A 310 11.69 11.77 -32.31
C TYR A 310 11.10 10.80 -31.25
N ALA A 311 9.89 11.07 -30.77
CA ALA A 311 9.22 10.22 -29.78
C ALA A 311 8.59 8.98 -30.45
N GLN A 312 8.05 9.15 -31.65
CA GLN A 312 7.60 8.05 -32.51
C GLN A 312 8.74 7.06 -32.78
N ASP A 313 9.87 7.58 -33.26
CA ASP A 313 11.05 6.77 -33.59
C ASP A 313 11.60 6.05 -32.36
N ALA A 314 11.61 6.73 -31.20
CA ALA A 314 12.00 6.13 -29.93
C ALA A 314 11.09 4.97 -29.49
N LEU A 315 9.77 5.15 -29.60
CA LEU A 315 8.79 4.12 -29.20
C LEU A 315 8.87 2.88 -30.10
N ILE A 316 9.09 3.05 -31.40
CA ILE A 316 9.31 1.93 -32.32
C ILE A 316 10.64 1.24 -32.01
N LYS A 317 11.73 2.01 -31.96
CA LYS A 317 13.09 1.46 -31.82
C LYS A 317 13.32 0.77 -30.47
N TYR A 318 12.71 1.27 -29.40
CA TYR A 318 12.93 0.78 -28.04
C TYR A 318 11.69 0.10 -27.43
N ALA A 319 10.79 -0.42 -28.27
CA ALA A 319 9.59 -1.12 -27.79
C ALA A 319 9.92 -2.28 -26.84
N ASP A 320 10.85 -3.16 -27.22
CA ASP A 320 11.22 -4.33 -26.41
C ASP A 320 11.96 -3.95 -25.12
N TYR A 321 12.73 -2.86 -25.16
CA TYR A 321 13.34 -2.28 -23.96
C TYR A 321 12.27 -1.86 -22.94
N LEU A 322 11.20 -1.23 -23.41
CA LEU A 322 10.08 -0.79 -22.58
C LEU A 322 9.23 -1.97 -22.09
N ARG A 323 9.01 -2.99 -22.93
CA ARG A 323 8.31 -4.22 -22.55
C ARG A 323 9.08 -5.02 -21.50
N ARG A 324 10.40 -5.15 -21.64
CA ARG A 324 11.26 -5.74 -20.60
C ARG A 324 11.14 -4.96 -19.29
N ASN A 325 11.16 -3.63 -19.34
CA ASN A 325 10.96 -2.81 -18.13
C ASN A 325 9.58 -3.06 -17.50
N TYR A 326 8.54 -3.28 -18.30
CA TYR A 326 7.23 -3.70 -17.80
C TYR A 326 7.28 -5.05 -17.11
N GLU A 327 7.87 -6.06 -17.74
CA GLU A 327 8.02 -7.40 -17.16
C GLU A 327 8.79 -7.38 -15.83
N VAL A 328 9.86 -6.58 -15.74
CA VAL A 328 10.66 -6.43 -14.51
C VAL A 328 9.89 -5.69 -13.41
N LEU A 329 9.15 -4.63 -13.72
CA LEU A 329 8.49 -3.78 -12.71
C LEU A 329 7.08 -4.24 -12.33
N SER A 330 6.45 -5.07 -13.17
CA SER A 330 5.11 -5.59 -12.90
C SER A 330 5.15 -6.64 -11.78
N LEU A 331 4.14 -6.60 -10.90
CA LEU A 331 3.90 -7.68 -9.96
C LEU A 331 3.29 -8.88 -10.68
N LYS A 332 3.88 -10.06 -10.47
CA LYS A 332 3.31 -11.34 -10.91
C LYS A 332 2.11 -11.70 -10.03
N ARG A 333 1.15 -12.41 -10.62
CA ARG A 333 -0.11 -12.79 -9.95
C ARG A 333 -0.46 -14.28 -10.15
N ASP A 334 0.52 -15.05 -10.60
CA ASP A 334 0.39 -16.45 -11.02
C ASP A 334 1.37 -17.36 -10.27
N VAL A 335 1.82 -16.95 -9.08
CA VAL A 335 2.65 -17.79 -8.22
C VAL A 335 1.85 -19.03 -7.82
N ARG A 336 2.47 -20.22 -7.88
CA ARG A 336 1.81 -21.49 -7.53
C ARG A 336 1.59 -21.63 -6.03
N ILE A 337 0.63 -20.89 -5.50
CA ILE A 337 0.20 -20.91 -4.10
C ILE A 337 -1.31 -20.73 -4.03
N HIS A 338 -1.95 -21.40 -3.09
CA HIS A 338 -3.37 -21.23 -2.79
C HIS A 338 -3.52 -20.76 -1.35
N ILE A 339 -4.41 -19.80 -1.15
CA ILE A 339 -4.78 -19.37 0.20
C ILE A 339 -5.56 -20.47 0.91
N GLU A 340 -5.17 -20.74 2.15
CA GLU A 340 -5.87 -21.67 3.03
C GLU A 340 -7.05 -20.96 3.70
N GLU A 341 -8.18 -21.65 3.85
CA GLU A 341 -9.41 -21.04 4.36
C GLU A 341 -9.25 -20.57 5.82
N GLN A 342 -8.53 -21.34 6.64
CA GLN A 342 -8.21 -20.98 8.02
C GLN A 342 -7.36 -19.70 8.15
N TRP A 343 -6.68 -19.26 7.08
CA TRP A 343 -5.92 -18.00 7.13
C TRP A 343 -6.82 -16.76 7.05
N LEU A 344 -8.12 -16.96 6.76
CA LEU A 344 -9.13 -15.90 6.65
C LEU A 344 -9.96 -15.76 7.93
N ASP A 345 -9.68 -16.59 8.93
CA ASP A 345 -10.30 -16.52 10.25
C ASP A 345 -9.68 -15.41 11.09
N GLU A 346 -10.47 -14.90 12.04
CA GLU A 346 -9.97 -13.95 13.02
C GLU A 346 -8.81 -14.57 13.81
N ARG A 347 -7.75 -13.79 13.98
CA ARG A 347 -6.54 -14.24 14.63
C ARG A 347 -6.71 -14.22 16.15
N ASP A 348 -6.26 -15.28 16.82
CA ASP A 348 -6.12 -15.28 18.27
C ASP A 348 -4.94 -14.40 18.70
N ALA A 349 -5.23 -13.19 19.15
CA ALA A 349 -4.26 -12.18 19.56
C ALA A 349 -3.85 -12.25 21.05
N ARG A 350 -4.34 -13.23 21.82
CA ARG A 350 -4.16 -13.27 23.30
C ARG A 350 -2.70 -13.37 23.73
N ASN A 351 -1.85 -13.97 22.92
CA ASN A 351 -0.44 -14.17 23.22
C ASN A 351 0.48 -13.07 22.67
N ASP A 352 -0.02 -12.14 21.85
CA ASP A 352 0.78 -11.12 21.17
C ASP A 352 1.67 -10.32 22.12
N LEU A 353 1.05 -9.79 23.18
CA LEU A 353 1.76 -8.94 24.13
C LEU A 353 2.91 -9.69 24.81
N LEU A 354 2.66 -10.93 25.22
CA LEU A 354 3.65 -11.78 25.90
C LEU A 354 4.79 -12.18 24.96
N VAL A 355 4.45 -12.60 23.73
CA VAL A 355 5.44 -13.01 22.72
C VAL A 355 6.34 -11.83 22.37
N LEU A 356 5.75 -10.66 22.12
CA LEU A 356 6.49 -9.45 21.74
C LEU A 356 7.30 -8.88 22.91
N SER A 357 6.78 -8.91 24.14
CA SER A 357 7.56 -8.47 25.31
C SER A 357 8.78 -9.36 25.54
N ASN A 358 8.61 -10.68 25.45
CA ASN A 358 9.71 -11.63 25.62
C ASN A 358 10.77 -11.44 24.52
N PHE A 359 10.31 -11.24 23.28
CA PHE A 359 11.22 -10.97 22.16
C PHE A 359 12.01 -9.66 22.36
N ILE A 360 11.36 -8.57 22.78
CA ILE A 360 12.04 -7.30 23.06
C ILE A 360 13.05 -7.45 24.20
N THR A 361 12.72 -8.18 25.27
CA THR A 361 13.63 -8.45 26.39
C THR A 361 14.86 -9.21 25.93
N LEU A 362 14.69 -10.29 25.16
CA LEU A 362 15.78 -11.07 24.56
C LEU A 362 16.73 -10.19 23.72
N LEU A 363 16.17 -9.28 22.91
CA LEU A 363 16.96 -8.34 22.09
C LEU A 363 17.72 -7.30 22.94
N LYS A 364 17.22 -6.93 24.12
CA LYS A 364 17.92 -6.02 25.04
C LYS A 364 19.05 -6.73 25.78
N GLU A 365 18.82 -7.93 26.29
CA GLU A 365 19.82 -8.72 27.03
C GLU A 365 21.03 -9.08 26.14
N SER A 366 20.77 -9.52 24.92
CA SER A 366 21.81 -9.81 23.92
C SER A 366 22.68 -8.59 23.59
N ARG A 367 22.12 -7.37 23.60
CA ARG A 367 22.90 -6.13 23.42
C ARG A 367 23.79 -5.81 24.61
N ILE A 368 23.29 -6.03 25.83
CA ILE A 368 24.06 -5.79 27.07
C ILE A 368 25.29 -6.72 27.11
N LEU A 369 25.08 -8.00 26.84
CA LEU A 369 26.17 -9.00 26.77
C LEU A 369 27.23 -8.64 25.72
N ASN A 370 26.80 -8.20 24.53
CA ASN A 370 27.74 -7.79 23.47
C ASN A 370 28.51 -6.50 23.84
N SER A 371 27.88 -5.56 24.55
CA SER A 371 28.54 -4.34 25.02
C SER A 371 29.62 -4.65 26.07
N GLN A 372 29.32 -5.53 27.04
CA GLN A 372 30.26 -5.91 28.10
C GLN A 372 31.47 -6.70 27.59
N ASN A 373 31.26 -7.58 26.60
CA ASN A 373 32.37 -8.33 25.99
C ASN A 373 33.30 -7.44 25.14
N SER A 374 32.77 -6.38 24.51
CA SER A 374 33.59 -5.43 23.73
C SER A 374 34.48 -4.53 24.60
N SER A 375 34.11 -4.30 25.86
CA SER A 375 34.91 -3.53 26.83
C SER A 375 36.04 -4.33 27.48
N HIS A 376 36.04 -5.66 27.39
CA HIS A 376 37.09 -6.52 27.97
C HIS A 376 38.17 -6.95 26.96
N SER A 377 38.01 -6.66 25.67
CA SER A 377 38.98 -7.02 24.62
C SER A 377 39.99 -5.90 24.26
N ASN A 378 39.96 -4.76 24.97
CA ASN A 378 40.89 -3.63 24.79
C ASN A 378 41.78 -3.39 26.04
N GLY A 379 41.96 -4.42 26.88
CA GLY A 379 42.78 -4.35 28.10
C GLY A 379 44.13 -5.02 27.92
#